data_AF-A0A1Q7TZG5-F1
#
_entry.id   AF-A0A1Q7TZG5-F1
#
_cell.length_a   1.000
_cell.length_b   1.000
_cell.length_c   1.000
_cell.angle_alpha   90.00
_cell.angle_beta   90.00
_cell.angle_gamma   90.00
#
_symmetry.space_group_name_H-M   'P 1'
#
loop_
_entity.id
_entity.type
_entity.pdbx_description
1 polymer ?
#
loop_
_entity_poly.entity_id
_entity_poly.type
_entity_poly.pdbx_seq_one_letter_code
_entity_poly.pdbx_strand_id
1 'polypeptide(L)'
;MTLVRNLYVAAGVLLVGGLALRLAPTALPQPRAETLAVPAVAHPESAPTTMPPVPRYDTIIAANILSPDRTPPAVRFSLPGRAVAPTKPQGPTLRLYGITVGGQGPVALIDADPNIPGAENYRLGDMVAGARVVAITDSTVTLARPSGQLVLRLQPVRRRRGS
;
A
#
# COMPACT_ATOMS: atom_id res chain seq x y z
N MET A 1 6.87 52.18 33.66
CA MET A 1 5.91 51.13 34.12
C MET A 1 4.85 50.75 33.09
N THR A 2 4.46 51.63 32.16
CA THR A 2 3.44 51.36 31.12
C THR A 2 3.90 50.37 30.04
N LEU A 3 5.17 50.43 29.63
CA LEU A 3 5.73 49.57 28.57
C LEU A 3 5.74 48.09 28.97
N VAL A 4 6.14 47.78 30.21
CA VAL A 4 6.15 46.43 30.76
C VAL A 4 4.74 45.86 30.86
N ARG A 5 3.76 46.69 31.25
CA ARG A 5 2.35 46.29 31.30
C ARG A 5 1.79 45.97 29.92
N ASN A 6 2.13 46.77 28.91
CA ASN A 6 1.69 46.55 27.54
C ASN A 6 2.30 45.26 26.95
N LEU A 7 3.54 44.94 27.31
CA LEU A 7 4.20 43.70 26.90
C LEU A 7 3.48 42.46 27.44
N TYR A 8 3.11 42.46 28.73
CA TYR A 8 2.39 41.35 29.33
C TYR A 8 0.98 41.18 28.75
N VAL A 9 0.29 42.28 28.43
CA VAL A 9 -1.01 42.22 27.74
C VAL A 9 -0.86 41.61 26.35
N ALA A 10 0.13 42.04 25.57
CA ALA A 10 0.38 41.49 24.24
C ALA A 10 0.75 40.00 24.29
N ALA A 11 1.60 39.61 25.24
CA ALA A 11 1.96 38.21 25.46
C ALA A 11 0.74 37.36 25.83
N GLY A 12 -0.12 37.85 26.72
CA GLY A 12 -1.36 37.16 27.09
C GLY A 12 -2.30 36.95 25.90
N VAL A 13 -2.50 37.98 25.07
CA VAL A 13 -3.35 37.89 23.87
C VAL A 13 -2.81 36.87 22.86
N LEU A 14 -1.50 36.85 22.62
CA LEU A 14 -0.87 35.88 21.72
C LEU A 14 -0.99 34.44 22.23
N LEU A 15 -0.84 34.25 23.54
CA LEU A 15 -0.93 32.93 24.16
C LEU A 15 -2.36 32.37 24.06
N VAL A 16 -3.37 33.20 24.35
CA VAL A 16 -4.78 32.82 24.23
C VAL A 16 -5.17 32.58 22.77
N GLY A 17 -4.75 33.46 21.85
CA GLY A 17 -5.03 33.31 20.42
C GLY A 17 -4.42 32.04 19.83
N GLY A 18 -3.14 31.76 20.14
CA GLY A 18 -2.47 30.55 19.71
C GLY A 18 -3.10 29.28 20.28
N LEU A 19 -3.54 29.31 21.54
CA LEU A 19 -4.23 28.18 22.17
C LEU A 19 -5.59 27.90 21.53
N ALA A 20 -6.36 28.95 21.20
CA ALA A 20 -7.64 28.82 20.51
C ALA A 20 -7.48 28.22 19.10
N LEU A 21 -6.47 28.65 18.35
CA LEU A 21 -6.14 28.09 17.03
C LEU A 21 -5.75 26.61 17.11
N ARG A 22 -5.04 26.20 18.17
CA ARG A 22 -4.65 24.81 18.38
C ARG A 22 -5.85 23.90 18.70
N LEU A 23 -6.87 24.45 19.36
CA LEU A 23 -8.06 23.72 19.80
C LEU A 23 -9.21 23.78 18.77
N ALA A 24 -9.10 24.63 17.74
CA ALA A 24 -10.11 24.75 16.72
C ALA A 24 -10.21 23.45 15.89
N PRO A 25 -11.41 22.82 15.81
CA PRO A 25 -11.59 21.61 15.01
C PRO A 25 -11.46 21.94 13.52
N THR A 26 -10.53 21.27 12.85
CA THR A 26 -10.37 21.36 11.39
C THR A 26 -11.45 20.52 10.73
N ALA A 27 -12.37 21.18 10.00
CA ALA A 27 -13.37 20.48 9.21
C ALA A 27 -12.65 19.71 8.08
N LEU A 28 -12.73 18.39 8.12
CA LEU A 28 -12.20 17.53 7.06
C LEU A 28 -13.06 17.68 5.80
N PRO A 29 -12.45 17.70 4.59
CA PRO A 29 -13.21 17.64 3.34
C PRO A 29 -14.08 16.38 3.31
N GLN A 30 -15.40 16.55 3.21
CA GLN A 30 -16.33 15.43 3.06
C GLN A 30 -16.23 14.89 1.62
N PRO A 31 -15.97 13.59 1.42
CA PRO A 31 -16.04 12.98 0.10
C PRO A 31 -17.50 12.95 -0.34
N ARG A 32 -17.80 13.65 -1.44
CA ARG A 32 -19.10 13.60 -2.11
C ARG A 32 -19.27 12.22 -2.74
N ALA A 33 -20.12 11.39 -2.15
CA ALA A 33 -20.50 10.12 -2.75
C ALA A 33 -21.47 10.38 -3.90
N GLU A 34 -20.96 10.57 -5.11
CA GLU A 34 -21.78 10.47 -6.32
C GLU A 34 -22.08 8.99 -6.58
N THR A 35 -23.32 8.60 -6.39
CA THR A 35 -23.81 7.27 -6.75
C THR A 35 -23.85 7.16 -8.26
N LEU A 36 -22.90 6.43 -8.87
CA LEU A 36 -22.98 6.07 -10.27
C LEU A 36 -24.22 5.17 -10.47
N ALA A 37 -25.19 5.65 -11.24
CA ALA A 37 -26.30 4.83 -11.70
C ALA A 37 -25.80 3.83 -12.76
N VAL A 38 -25.90 2.53 -12.45
CA VAL A 38 -25.60 1.44 -13.39
C VAL A 38 -26.83 1.21 -14.28
N PRO A 39 -26.70 1.16 -15.61
CA PRO A 39 -27.84 0.89 -16.49
C PRO A 39 -28.25 -0.59 -16.41
N ALA A 40 -29.55 -0.83 -16.23
CA ALA A 40 -30.13 -2.17 -16.25
C ALA A 40 -30.06 -2.76 -17.66
N VAL A 41 -29.39 -3.92 -17.79
CA VAL A 41 -29.37 -4.69 -19.04
C VAL A 41 -30.71 -5.40 -19.21
N ALA A 42 -31.44 -5.05 -20.26
CA ALA A 42 -32.66 -5.74 -20.68
C ALA A 42 -32.32 -7.15 -21.17
N HIS A 43 -33.03 -8.16 -20.64
CA HIS A 43 -33.02 -9.53 -21.13
C HIS A 43 -33.90 -9.62 -22.40
N PRO A 44 -33.38 -10.05 -23.56
CA PRO A 44 -34.25 -10.51 -24.63
C PRO A 44 -34.63 -11.97 -24.41
N GLU A 45 -35.92 -12.18 -24.59
CA GLU A 45 -36.70 -13.40 -24.47
C GLU A 45 -36.29 -14.47 -25.50
N SER A 46 -36.52 -15.73 -25.11
CA SER A 46 -36.09 -16.95 -25.79
C SER A 46 -36.85 -17.27 -27.08
N ALA A 47 -36.18 -17.91 -28.03
CA ALA A 47 -36.78 -18.74 -29.07
C ALA A 47 -35.95 -20.03 -29.30
N PRO A 48 -36.54 -21.14 -29.77
CA PRO A 48 -36.14 -22.49 -29.35
C PRO A 48 -35.29 -23.29 -30.36
N THR A 49 -34.71 -24.38 -29.83
CA THR A 49 -34.33 -25.64 -30.51
C THR A 49 -32.87 -25.78 -30.98
N THR A 50 -32.08 -26.52 -30.17
CA THR A 50 -31.55 -27.86 -30.49
C THR A 50 -30.85 -28.37 -29.23
N MET A 51 -31.43 -29.34 -28.53
CA MET A 51 -30.78 -29.96 -27.38
C MET A 51 -29.68 -30.92 -27.89
N PRO A 52 -28.40 -30.71 -27.55
CA PRO A 52 -27.39 -31.75 -27.74
C PRO A 52 -27.67 -32.93 -26.79
N PRO A 53 -27.20 -34.15 -27.13
CA PRO A 53 -27.40 -35.34 -26.30
C PRO A 53 -26.86 -35.10 -24.90
N VAL A 54 -27.71 -35.38 -23.90
CA VAL A 54 -27.40 -35.16 -22.47
C VAL A 54 -26.14 -35.96 -22.11
N PRO A 55 -25.02 -35.31 -21.75
CA PRO A 55 -23.83 -36.01 -21.30
C PRO A 55 -24.16 -36.81 -20.05
N ARG A 56 -23.65 -38.06 -19.97
CA ARG A 56 -23.83 -38.92 -18.79
C ARG A 56 -23.38 -38.16 -17.54
N TYR A 57 -24.13 -38.30 -16.45
CA TYR A 57 -23.93 -37.55 -15.19
C TYR A 57 -22.46 -37.53 -14.72
N ASP A 58 -21.74 -38.64 -14.91
CA ASP A 58 -20.32 -38.77 -14.56
C ASP A 58 -19.40 -37.79 -15.31
N THR A 59 -19.72 -37.47 -16.57
CA THR A 59 -18.93 -36.51 -17.37
C THR A 59 -19.10 -35.08 -16.88
N ILE A 60 -20.26 -34.75 -16.31
CA ILE A 60 -20.54 -33.43 -15.74
C ILE A 60 -19.78 -33.26 -14.42
N ILE A 61 -19.69 -34.31 -13.60
CA ILE A 61 -18.91 -34.31 -12.36
C ILE A 61 -17.41 -34.22 -12.65
N ALA A 62 -16.91 -34.95 -13.65
CA ALA A 62 -15.50 -34.88 -14.04
C ALA A 62 -15.09 -33.54 -14.66
N ALA A 63 -16.03 -32.84 -15.33
CA ALA A 63 -15.80 -31.51 -15.90
C ALA A 63 -16.04 -30.37 -14.88
N ASN A 64 -16.58 -30.66 -13.69
CA ASN A 64 -16.85 -29.66 -12.67
C ASN A 64 -15.53 -29.14 -12.05
N ILE A 65 -15.30 -27.84 -12.19
CA ILE A 65 -14.10 -27.12 -11.73
C ILE A 65 -13.96 -27.20 -10.19
N LEU A 66 -15.05 -27.46 -9.48
CA LEU A 66 -15.13 -27.54 -8.02
C LEU A 66 -15.10 -28.99 -7.48
N SER A 67 -14.88 -30.00 -8.33
CA SER A 67 -14.86 -31.39 -7.88
C SER A 67 -13.69 -31.66 -6.91
N PRO A 68 -13.94 -32.38 -5.79
CA PRO A 68 -12.94 -32.63 -4.75
C PRO A 68 -11.78 -33.54 -5.22
N ASP A 69 -12.03 -34.41 -6.20
CA ASP A 69 -11.01 -35.32 -6.76
C ASP A 69 -10.17 -34.68 -7.87
N ARG A 70 -10.22 -33.35 -8.02
CA ARG A 70 -9.45 -32.66 -9.04
C ARG A 70 -7.97 -32.64 -8.69
N THR A 71 -7.21 -33.54 -9.32
CA THR A 71 -5.75 -33.50 -9.32
C THR A 71 -5.28 -32.37 -10.25
N PRO A 72 -4.54 -31.36 -9.75
CA PRO A 72 -4.02 -30.30 -10.60
C PRO A 72 -3.02 -30.86 -11.63
N PRO A 73 -3.01 -30.36 -12.88
CA PRO A 73 -1.99 -30.75 -13.86
C PRO A 73 -0.60 -30.41 -13.33
N ALA A 74 0.32 -31.37 -13.39
CA ALA A 74 1.70 -31.21 -12.86
C ALA A 74 2.46 -30.07 -13.54
N VAL A 75 2.08 -29.70 -14.77
CA VAL A 75 2.70 -28.62 -15.53
C VAL A 75 1.59 -27.76 -16.11
N ARG A 76 1.45 -26.53 -15.62
CA ARG A 76 0.45 -25.58 -16.12
C ARG A 76 0.96 -24.74 -17.28
N PHE A 77 2.28 -24.64 -17.45
CA PHE A 77 2.92 -23.88 -18.53
C PHE A 77 4.31 -24.46 -18.83
N SER A 78 4.49 -25.05 -20.00
CA SER A 78 5.81 -25.28 -20.60
C SER A 78 5.98 -24.30 -21.77
N LEU A 79 6.60 -23.16 -21.52
CA LEU A 79 7.07 -22.29 -22.60
C LEU A 79 8.41 -22.88 -23.10
N PRO A 80 8.54 -23.22 -24.40
CA PRO A 80 9.84 -23.55 -24.98
C PRO A 80 10.79 -22.37 -24.75
N GLY A 81 11.92 -22.60 -24.07
CA GLY A 81 12.95 -21.58 -23.85
C GLY A 81 12.88 -20.81 -22.51
N ARG A 82 12.09 -21.23 -21.52
CA ARG A 82 12.12 -20.60 -20.20
C ARG A 82 13.34 -21.04 -19.39
N ALA A 83 14.39 -20.24 -19.48
CA ALA A 83 15.55 -20.29 -18.61
C ALA A 83 15.14 -20.26 -17.13
N VAL A 84 15.97 -20.95 -16.34
CA VAL A 84 15.95 -21.11 -14.88
C VAL A 84 15.43 -19.85 -14.17
N ALA A 85 14.58 -20.07 -13.16
CA ALA A 85 14.04 -19.02 -12.31
C ALA A 85 15.14 -18.04 -11.85
N PRO A 86 14.93 -16.72 -11.95
CA PRO A 86 15.94 -15.77 -11.50
C PRO A 86 16.14 -15.99 -10.00
N THR A 87 17.36 -16.38 -9.62
CA THR A 87 17.85 -16.32 -8.25
C THR A 87 17.49 -14.96 -7.69
N LYS A 88 16.66 -14.93 -6.64
CA LYS A 88 16.26 -13.70 -5.95
C LYS A 88 17.51 -12.85 -5.74
N PRO A 89 17.63 -11.65 -6.34
CA PRO A 89 18.81 -10.84 -6.12
C PRO A 89 18.85 -10.51 -4.63
N GLN A 90 19.85 -11.06 -3.95
CA GLN A 90 20.28 -10.68 -2.60
C GLN A 90 20.86 -9.27 -2.71
N GLY A 91 20.00 -8.29 -2.98
CA GLY A 91 20.34 -6.90 -2.77
C GLY A 91 20.56 -6.64 -1.29
N PRO A 92 21.17 -5.49 -0.94
CA PRO A 92 21.30 -5.06 0.45
C PRO A 92 19.95 -5.20 1.16
N THR A 93 19.98 -5.75 2.38
CA THR A 93 18.76 -6.00 3.17
C THR A 93 18.21 -4.66 3.65
N LEU A 94 17.50 -3.98 2.75
CA LEU A 94 16.83 -2.72 3.03
C LEU A 94 15.74 -2.96 4.08
N ARG A 95 15.79 -2.22 5.18
CA ARG A 95 14.80 -2.32 6.26
C ARG A 95 14.11 -0.98 6.46
N LEU A 96 12.78 -1.01 6.43
CA LEU A 96 11.95 0.15 6.72
C LEU A 96 11.63 0.19 8.22
N TYR A 97 12.13 1.20 8.91
CA TYR A 97 11.93 1.38 10.35
C TYR A 97 10.71 2.23 10.68
N GLY A 98 10.44 3.25 9.86
CA GLY A 98 9.40 4.21 10.15
C GLY A 98 9.00 5.02 8.93
N ILE A 99 7.82 5.64 9.02
CA ILE A 99 7.38 6.66 8.09
C ILE A 99 6.93 7.85 8.94
N THR A 100 7.43 9.03 8.64
CA THR A 100 7.10 10.28 9.31
C THR A 100 6.57 11.28 8.29
N VAL A 101 5.93 12.34 8.75
CA VAL A 101 5.46 13.44 7.89
C VAL A 101 6.29 14.68 8.24
N GLY A 102 7.11 15.14 7.30
CA GLY A 102 7.86 16.38 7.43
C GLY A 102 7.13 17.55 6.78
N GLY A 103 7.68 18.77 6.91
CA GLY A 103 7.08 19.99 6.33
C GLY A 103 6.97 20.01 4.80
N GLN A 104 7.58 19.05 4.10
CA GLN A 104 7.54 18.88 2.65
C GLN A 104 6.88 17.54 2.24
N GLY A 105 6.12 16.91 3.15
CA GLY A 105 5.42 15.65 2.89
C GLY A 105 6.04 14.43 3.57
N PRO A 106 5.64 13.21 3.15
CA PRO A 106 6.03 11.96 3.81
C PRO A 106 7.53 11.67 3.64
N VAL A 107 8.14 11.14 4.70
CA VAL A 107 9.58 10.80 4.80
C VAL A 107 9.70 9.39 5.36
N ALA A 108 10.48 8.54 4.69
CA ALA A 108 10.75 7.17 5.11
C ALA A 108 12.07 7.09 5.88
N LEU A 109 12.10 6.33 6.99
CA LEU A 109 13.33 5.92 7.66
C LEU A 109 13.76 4.55 7.15
N ILE A 110 14.81 4.50 6.33
CA ILE A 110 15.31 3.27 5.71
C ILE A 110 16.75 3.04 6.12
N ASP A 111 17.05 1.83 6.54
CA ASP A 111 18.42 1.33 6.70
C ASP A 111 18.84 0.65 5.40
N ALA A 112 19.81 1.26 4.74
CA ALA A 112 20.25 0.91 3.39
C ALA A 112 21.67 0.36 3.34
N ASP A 113 22.52 0.68 4.32
CA ASP A 113 23.92 0.29 4.35
C ASP A 113 24.24 -0.50 5.63
N PRO A 114 24.67 -1.78 5.53
CA PRO A 114 25.10 -2.54 6.70
C PRO A 114 26.35 -1.95 7.39
N ASN A 115 27.09 -1.05 6.75
CA ASN A 115 28.29 -0.43 7.31
C ASN A 115 27.99 0.82 8.13
N ILE A 116 26.83 1.45 7.93
CA ILE A 116 26.41 2.65 8.66
C ILE A 116 25.26 2.24 9.58
N PRO A 117 25.51 2.11 10.91
CA PRO A 117 24.45 1.73 11.83
C PRO A 117 23.44 2.87 11.93
N GLY A 118 22.24 2.65 11.39
CA GLY A 118 21.13 3.59 11.57
C GLY A 118 20.22 3.67 10.35
N ALA A 119 19.00 4.15 10.58
CA ALA A 119 18.07 4.46 9.50
C ALA A 119 18.25 5.91 9.04
N GLU A 120 18.34 6.11 7.74
CA GLU A 120 18.42 7.44 7.11
C GLU A 120 17.04 7.90 6.63
N ASN A 121 16.88 9.22 6.50
CA ASN A 121 15.65 9.85 6.04
C ASN A 121 15.64 9.97 4.51
N TYR A 122 14.63 9.40 3.86
CA TYR A 122 14.43 9.47 2.42
C TYR A 122 13.05 10.00 2.04
N ARG A 123 13.01 10.80 1.00
CA ARG A 123 11.82 11.42 0.43
C ARG A 123 11.44 10.78 -0.90
N LEU A 124 10.28 11.15 -1.41
CA LEU A 124 9.85 10.79 -2.75
C LEU A 124 10.86 11.31 -3.79
N GLY A 125 11.35 10.42 -4.65
CA GLY A 125 12.34 10.74 -5.68
C GLY A 125 13.81 10.49 -5.28
N ASP A 126 14.09 10.29 -3.99
CA ASP A 126 15.46 10.04 -3.51
C ASP A 126 15.98 8.66 -3.97
N MET A 127 17.31 8.54 -4.04
CA MET A 127 18.00 7.29 -4.36
C MET A 127 18.44 6.58 -3.07
N VAL A 128 18.04 5.31 -2.93
CA VAL A 128 18.35 4.44 -1.79
C VAL A 128 18.92 3.14 -2.32
N ALA A 129 20.20 2.85 -2.02
CA ALA A 129 20.89 1.65 -2.51
C ALA A 129 20.71 1.40 -4.03
N GLY A 130 20.76 2.47 -4.84
CA GLY A 130 20.57 2.41 -6.29
C GLY A 130 19.11 2.27 -6.76
N ALA A 131 18.14 2.42 -5.86
CA ALA A 131 16.71 2.38 -6.15
C ALA A 131 16.06 3.74 -5.92
N ARG A 132 15.16 4.18 -6.79
CA ARG A 132 14.43 5.45 -6.60
C ARG A 132 13.18 5.25 -5.75
N VAL A 133 12.95 6.08 -4.75
CA VAL A 133 11.69 6.10 -3.99
C VAL A 133 10.57 6.62 -4.88
N VAL A 134 9.57 5.78 -5.18
CA VAL A 134 8.46 6.13 -6.08
C VAL A 134 7.12 6.29 -5.37
N ALA A 135 6.98 5.74 -4.16
CA ALA A 135 5.81 5.98 -3.32
C ALA A 135 6.14 5.78 -1.84
N ILE A 136 5.59 6.64 -1.00
CA ILE A 136 5.59 6.50 0.46
C ILE A 136 4.13 6.53 0.91
N THR A 137 3.67 5.46 1.53
CA THR A 137 2.31 5.30 2.06
C THR A 137 2.32 5.34 3.59
N ASP A 138 1.23 4.95 4.24
CA ASP A 138 1.12 4.84 5.69
C ASP A 138 2.01 3.73 6.29
N SER A 139 2.23 2.66 5.54
CA SER A 139 2.81 1.42 6.04
C SER A 139 3.85 0.79 5.11
N THR A 140 3.95 1.30 3.89
CA THR A 140 4.85 0.77 2.86
C THR A 140 5.59 1.86 2.12
N VAL A 141 6.78 1.51 1.64
CA VAL A 141 7.60 2.34 0.75
C VAL A 141 7.90 1.54 -0.49
N THR A 142 7.61 2.10 -1.65
CA THR A 142 7.91 1.47 -2.94
C THR A 142 9.15 2.10 -3.54
N LEU A 143 10.11 1.26 -3.88
CA LEU A 143 11.36 1.61 -4.54
C LEU A 143 11.37 1.03 -5.96
N ALA A 144 11.69 1.85 -6.96
CA ALA A 144 11.95 1.40 -8.32
C ALA A 144 13.42 1.00 -8.45
N ARG A 145 13.68 -0.29 -8.63
CA ARG A 145 15.01 -0.82 -9.00
C ARG A 145 15.06 -1.11 -10.49
N PRO A 146 16.25 -1.12 -11.11
CA PRO A 146 16.41 -1.61 -12.48
C PRO A 146 15.89 -3.04 -12.68
N SER A 147 15.92 -3.86 -11.63
CA SER A 147 15.43 -5.24 -11.62
C SER A 147 13.92 -5.38 -11.34
N GLY A 148 13.21 -4.29 -11.06
CA GLY A 148 11.77 -4.29 -10.76
C GLY A 148 11.42 -3.51 -9.49
N GLN A 149 10.12 -3.41 -9.20
CA GLN A 149 9.64 -2.72 -8.00
C GLN A 149 9.94 -3.52 -6.73
N LEU A 150 10.35 -2.81 -5.69
CA LEU A 150 10.55 -3.34 -4.34
C LEU A 150 9.63 -2.60 -3.37
N VAL A 151 8.75 -3.35 -2.72
CA VAL A 151 7.89 -2.83 -1.66
C VAL A 151 8.51 -3.20 -0.32
N LEU A 152 8.96 -2.18 0.41
CA LEU A 152 9.36 -2.30 1.80
C LEU A 152 8.14 -2.11 2.69
N ARG A 153 8.00 -2.97 3.70
CA ARG A 153 6.92 -2.89 4.69
C ARG A 153 7.50 -2.58 6.05
N LEU A 154 6.77 -1.78 6.83
CA LEU A 154 7.12 -1.54 8.23
C LEU A 154 7.12 -2.87 8.98
N GLN A 155 8.18 -3.12 9.75
CA GLN A 155 8.19 -4.29 10.63
C GLN A 155 7.25 -4.04 11.81
N PRO A 156 6.36 -5.00 12.13
CA PRO A 156 5.51 -4.86 13.30
C PRO A 156 6.39 -4.82 14.54
N VAL A 157 6.36 -3.71 15.28
CA VAL A 157 7.04 -3.59 16.56
C VAL A 157 6.41 -4.60 17.52
N ARG A 158 7.15 -5.66 17.87
CA ARG A 158 6.77 -6.53 19.00
C ARG A 158 6.86 -5.69 20.27
N ARG A 159 5.75 -5.09 20.69
CA ARG A 159 5.65 -4.43 21.99
C ARG A 159 5.94 -5.48 23.06
N ARG A 160 7.07 -5.32 23.76
CA ARG A 160 7.40 -6.11 24.95
C ARG A 160 6.34 -5.77 26.00
N ARG A 161 5.37 -6.67 26.15
CA ARG A 161 4.35 -6.57 27.20
C ARG A 161 5.09 -6.82 28.51
N GLY A 162 5.33 -5.76 29.28
CA GLY A 162 5.96 -5.85 30.59
C GLY A 162 5.13 -6.74 31.50
N SER A 163 5.79 -7.74 32.07
CA SER A 163 5.33 -8.51 33.22
C SER A 163 5.55 -7.72 34.50
#